data_AF-A0A9D1D5Y5-F1
#
_entry.id   AF-A0A9D1D5Y5-F1
#
_cell.length_a   1.000
_cell.length_b   1.000
_cell.length_c   1.000
_cell.angle_alpha   90.00
_cell.angle_beta   90.00
_cell.angle_gamma   90.00
#
_symmetry.space_group_name_H-M   'P 1'
#
loop_
_entity.id
_entity.type
_entity.pdbx_description
1 polymer ?
#
loop_
_entity_poly.entity_id
_entity_poly.type
_entity_poly.pdbx_seq_one_letter_code
_entity_poly.pdbx_strand_id
1 'polypeptide(L)'
;MRKKLFISLCAATALSFALPVASYADEWRHDAVGWWYEIDADDDDFSEDDDDWDDYAKSCWKWIDGNWYYFNPSGYMQTGWIHLDDDWYYLNSDGSLLTNAYTPDGYWVNHDGEWDDRYDDDRYDDDWDDRDDDDWDDRDDDDWDDRDDDDWDDRDDDDWDDRDDDDLDNRYDD
;
A
#
# COMPACT_ATOMS: atom_id res chain seq x y z
N MET A 1 3.95 5.23 -61.21
CA MET A 1 5.00 5.90 -60.41
C MET A 1 4.37 6.25 -59.06
N ARG A 2 4.81 5.91 -57.85
CA ARG A 2 5.95 5.21 -57.22
C ARG A 2 5.40 4.60 -55.90
N LYS A 3 5.49 3.28 -55.70
CA LYS A 3 6.42 2.49 -54.84
C LYS A 3 5.94 2.31 -53.38
N LYS A 4 5.61 1.04 -53.06
CA LYS A 4 5.28 0.46 -51.76
C LYS A 4 6.57 0.28 -50.93
N LEU A 5 6.52 0.52 -49.62
CA LEU A 5 7.59 0.18 -48.68
C LEU A 5 7.19 -1.09 -47.92
N PHE A 6 7.85 -2.20 -48.24
CA PHE A 6 7.96 -3.36 -47.37
C PHE A 6 9.37 -3.32 -46.78
N ILE A 7 9.48 -3.14 -45.47
CA ILE A 7 10.76 -3.26 -44.78
C ILE A 7 10.82 -4.67 -44.23
N SER A 8 11.53 -5.51 -44.97
CA SER A 8 12.05 -6.79 -44.53
C SER A 8 13.55 -6.62 -44.25
N LEU A 9 14.03 -7.43 -43.31
CA LEU A 9 15.40 -7.92 -43.17
C LEU A 9 16.31 -7.18 -42.17
N CYS A 10 16.70 -7.92 -41.12
CA CYS A 10 18.10 -8.33 -40.92
C CYS A 10 18.14 -9.52 -39.95
N ALA A 11 18.26 -10.73 -40.50
CA ALA A 11 18.74 -11.88 -39.74
C ALA A 11 20.27 -11.76 -39.66
N ALA A 12 20.78 -11.38 -38.49
CA ALA A 12 22.21 -11.47 -38.18
C ALA A 12 22.45 -12.78 -37.45
N THR A 13 22.87 -13.82 -38.17
CA THR A 13 23.41 -15.02 -37.54
C THR A 13 24.85 -14.75 -37.13
N ALA A 14 25.04 -14.24 -35.92
CA ALA A 14 26.31 -14.38 -35.23
C ALA A 14 26.33 -15.78 -34.60
N LEU A 15 27.06 -16.72 -35.20
CA LEU A 15 27.44 -17.94 -34.48
C LEU A 15 28.61 -17.59 -33.55
N SER A 16 28.27 -16.88 -32.48
CA SER A 16 29.17 -16.64 -31.37
C SER A 16 29.12 -17.87 -30.47
N PHE A 17 30.11 -18.75 -30.57
CA PHE A 17 30.44 -19.59 -29.41
C PHE A 17 31.19 -18.71 -28.41
N ALA A 18 30.42 -17.83 -27.75
CA ALA A 18 30.82 -17.33 -26.44
C ALA A 18 30.70 -18.53 -25.51
N LEU A 19 31.82 -18.99 -24.95
CA LEU A 19 31.72 -19.76 -23.73
C LEU A 19 31.01 -18.83 -22.74
N PRO A 20 29.88 -19.23 -22.14
CA PRO A 20 29.30 -18.45 -21.06
C PRO A 20 30.39 -18.36 -20.00
N VAL A 21 30.95 -17.17 -19.81
CA VAL A 21 31.50 -16.83 -18.52
C VAL A 21 30.28 -16.92 -17.63
N ALA A 22 30.23 -17.93 -16.75
CA ALA A 22 29.26 -17.96 -15.68
C ALA A 22 29.44 -16.64 -14.91
N SER A 23 28.59 -15.67 -15.21
CA SER A 23 28.42 -14.49 -14.39
C SER A 23 27.53 -14.94 -13.26
N TYR A 24 28.14 -15.16 -12.10
CA TYR A 24 27.51 -15.32 -10.79
C TYR A 24 26.87 -13.98 -10.39
N ALA A 25 25.87 -13.54 -11.15
CA ALA A 25 25.23 -12.25 -10.92
C ALA A 25 23.76 -12.43 -11.20
N ASP A 26 22.96 -11.90 -10.28
CA ASP A 26 21.52 -11.88 -10.42
C ASP A 26 21.12 -11.25 -11.75
N GLU A 27 20.41 -12.00 -12.59
CA GLU A 27 20.01 -11.52 -13.91
C GLU A 27 18.62 -11.97 -14.35
N TRP A 28 17.98 -11.11 -15.14
CA TRP A 28 16.77 -11.44 -15.84
C TRP A 28 17.04 -12.41 -16.99
N ARG A 29 16.30 -13.52 -16.99
CA ARG A 29 16.27 -14.52 -18.05
C ARG A 29 14.85 -14.64 -18.61
N HIS A 30 14.71 -15.15 -19.83
CA HIS A 30 13.39 -15.40 -20.40
C HIS A 30 13.39 -16.49 -21.49
N ASP A 31 12.22 -17.06 -21.72
CA ASP A 31 11.97 -18.05 -22.77
C ASP A 31 10.63 -17.81 -23.49
N ALA A 32 9.99 -18.86 -24.00
CA ALA A 32 8.69 -18.76 -24.66
C ALA A 32 7.51 -18.67 -23.67
N VAL A 33 7.71 -19.00 -22.40
CA VAL A 33 6.70 -19.00 -21.35
C VAL A 33 6.69 -17.65 -20.63
N GLY A 34 7.87 -17.14 -20.27
CA GLY A 34 7.95 -15.86 -19.57
C GLY A 34 9.36 -15.47 -19.15
N TRP A 35 9.42 -14.49 -18.26
CA TRP A 35 10.65 -14.00 -17.64
C TRP A 35 10.84 -14.66 -16.28
N TRP A 36 12.07 -14.95 -15.89
CA TRP A 36 12.46 -15.35 -14.53
C TRP A 36 13.73 -14.60 -14.12
N TYR A 37 14.06 -14.65 -12.84
CA TYR A 37 15.24 -14.00 -12.29
C TYR A 37 16.16 -15.05 -11.68
N GLU A 38 17.33 -15.23 -12.27
CA GLU A 38 18.39 -16.11 -11.75
C GLU A 38 18.99 -15.45 -10.51
N ILE A 39 19.13 -16.21 -9.42
CA ILE A 39 19.66 -15.75 -8.13
C ILE A 39 20.93 -16.55 -7.85
N ASP A 40 21.99 -15.90 -7.37
CA ASP A 40 23.17 -16.61 -6.89
C ASP A 40 22.84 -17.37 -5.59
N ALA A 41 23.19 -18.65 -5.52
CA ALA A 41 22.90 -19.53 -4.38
C ALA A 41 23.60 -19.09 -3.08
N ASP A 42 24.53 -18.14 -3.16
CA ASP A 42 25.21 -17.52 -2.03
C ASP A 42 24.47 -16.29 -1.46
N ASP A 43 23.37 -15.82 -2.06
CA ASP A 43 22.52 -14.74 -1.51
C ASP A 43 21.50 -15.33 -0.51
N ASP A 44 21.94 -15.38 0.74
CA ASP A 44 21.36 -16.03 1.91
C ASP A 44 20.06 -15.37 2.45
N ASP A 45 19.13 -15.00 1.56
CA ASP A 45 17.93 -14.22 1.90
C ASP A 45 16.59 -15.00 1.89
N PHE A 46 16.51 -16.31 1.60
CA PHE A 46 15.24 -17.01 1.85
C PHE A 46 15.32 -18.53 2.06
N SER A 47 14.78 -18.95 3.21
CA SER A 47 14.33 -20.32 3.58
C SER A 47 15.40 -21.36 3.99
N GLU A 48 15.47 -21.61 5.30
CA GLU A 48 16.27 -22.69 5.93
C GLU A 48 15.73 -24.12 5.68
N ASP A 49 14.62 -24.29 4.95
CA ASP A 49 13.78 -25.50 5.09
C ASP A 49 13.48 -26.34 3.83
N ASP A 50 14.09 -26.11 2.66
CA ASP A 50 13.86 -27.01 1.52
C ASP A 50 15.13 -27.33 0.74
N ASP A 51 15.29 -28.60 0.36
CA ASP A 51 16.28 -29.11 -0.60
C ASP A 51 16.01 -28.57 -2.05
N ASP A 52 15.50 -27.34 -2.18
CA ASP A 52 15.16 -26.69 -3.45
C ASP A 52 16.38 -25.90 -3.95
N TRP A 53 17.24 -26.59 -4.69
CA TRP A 53 18.43 -26.02 -5.35
C TRP A 53 18.08 -25.19 -6.59
N ASP A 54 16.93 -24.53 -6.59
CA ASP A 54 16.52 -23.67 -7.69
C ASP A 54 17.35 -22.38 -7.63
N ASP A 55 18.16 -22.16 -8.67
CA ASP A 55 19.02 -20.98 -8.87
C ASP A 55 18.22 -19.76 -9.37
N TYR A 56 16.94 -19.64 -8.98
CA TYR A 56 16.04 -18.59 -9.46
C TYR A 56 14.89 -18.27 -8.48
N ALA A 57 14.33 -17.06 -8.61
CA ALA A 57 13.21 -16.59 -7.82
C ALA A 57 11.94 -17.40 -8.08
N LYS A 58 11.27 -17.88 -7.02
CA LYS A 58 10.09 -18.76 -7.11
C LYS A 58 9.17 -18.58 -5.91
N SER A 59 7.86 -18.48 -6.17
CA SER A 59 6.82 -18.24 -5.13
C SER A 59 7.13 -17.08 -4.20
N CYS A 60 7.78 -16.02 -4.68
CA CYS A 60 8.30 -14.97 -3.82
C CYS A 60 8.29 -13.59 -4.49
N TRP A 61 8.33 -12.57 -3.64
CA TRP A 61 8.64 -11.21 -4.02
C TRP A 61 10.15 -11.02 -4.11
N LYS A 62 10.62 -10.28 -5.11
CA LYS A 62 12.02 -9.82 -5.19
C LYS A 62 12.13 -8.36 -5.58
N TRP A 63 13.03 -7.68 -4.88
CA TRP A 63 13.38 -6.29 -5.11
C TRP A 63 14.55 -6.21 -6.08
N ILE A 64 14.26 -5.79 -7.32
CA ILE A 64 15.22 -5.80 -8.43
C ILE A 64 15.25 -4.40 -9.02
N ASP A 65 16.43 -3.81 -9.15
CA ASP A 65 16.63 -2.49 -9.76
C ASP A 65 15.69 -1.38 -9.24
N GLY A 66 15.32 -1.45 -7.96
CA GLY A 66 14.47 -0.45 -7.31
C GLY A 66 12.97 -0.67 -7.44
N ASN A 67 12.52 -1.85 -7.89
CA ASN A 67 11.10 -2.19 -7.97
C ASN A 67 10.85 -3.60 -7.40
N TRP A 68 9.63 -3.83 -6.90
CA TRP A 68 9.17 -5.17 -6.49
C TRP A 68 8.61 -5.93 -7.68
N TYR A 69 8.94 -7.23 -7.75
CA TYR A 69 8.44 -8.19 -8.72
C TYR A 69 7.98 -9.45 -8.00
N TYR A 70 6.96 -10.13 -8.51
CA TYR A 70 6.51 -11.40 -7.95
C TYR A 70 6.70 -12.55 -8.93
N PHE A 71 7.21 -13.67 -8.44
CA PHE A 71 7.47 -14.88 -9.23
C PHE A 71 6.53 -16.00 -8.78
N ASN A 72 5.91 -16.68 -9.75
CA ASN A 72 4.98 -17.77 -9.48
C ASN A 72 5.70 -19.05 -9.02
N PRO A 73 4.97 -20.13 -8.69
CA PRO A 73 5.59 -21.38 -8.26
C PRO A 73 6.42 -22.12 -9.32
N SER A 74 6.37 -21.69 -10.58
CA SER A 74 7.22 -22.17 -11.66
C SER A 74 8.40 -21.23 -11.95
N GLY A 75 8.60 -20.20 -11.13
CA GLY A 75 9.67 -19.22 -11.25
C GLY A 75 9.44 -18.10 -12.28
N TYR A 76 8.27 -18.05 -12.91
CA TYR A 76 7.98 -17.01 -13.90
C TYR A 76 7.38 -15.77 -13.26
N MET A 77 7.94 -14.61 -13.62
CA MET A 77 7.46 -13.28 -13.26
C MET A 77 5.99 -13.12 -13.64
N GLN A 78 5.22 -12.57 -12.72
CA GLN A 78 3.81 -12.26 -12.92
C GLN A 78 3.60 -10.83 -13.44
N THR A 79 2.45 -10.60 -14.05
CA THR A 79 1.97 -9.29 -14.51
C THR A 79 0.46 -9.21 -14.29
N GLY A 80 -0.09 -8.01 -14.12
CA GLY A 80 -1.50 -7.80 -13.82
C GLY A 80 -1.84 -8.14 -12.36
N TRP A 81 -3.11 -8.46 -12.12
CA TRP A 81 -3.61 -8.78 -10.79
C TRP A 81 -3.09 -10.12 -10.27
N ILE A 82 -2.57 -10.11 -9.05
CA ILE A 82 -2.23 -11.30 -8.27
C ILE A 82 -2.92 -11.22 -6.90
N HIS A 83 -3.24 -12.36 -6.32
CA HIS A 83 -3.87 -12.48 -5.01
C HIS A 83 -2.97 -13.30 -4.08
N LEU A 84 -2.53 -12.67 -2.99
CA LEU A 84 -1.58 -13.24 -2.02
C LEU A 84 -2.06 -12.89 -0.61
N ASP A 85 -2.11 -13.87 0.29
CA ASP A 85 -2.42 -13.69 1.71
C ASP A 85 -3.67 -12.84 2.02
N ASP A 86 -4.72 -12.99 1.21
CA ASP A 86 -6.03 -12.28 1.28
C ASP A 86 -6.04 -10.86 0.67
N ASP A 87 -4.90 -10.40 0.15
CA ASP A 87 -4.74 -9.10 -0.49
C ASP A 87 -4.52 -9.22 -2.01
N TRP A 88 -4.97 -8.20 -2.74
CA TRP A 88 -4.78 -8.10 -4.20
C TRP A 88 -3.71 -7.07 -4.52
N TYR A 89 -2.82 -7.42 -5.46
CA TYR A 89 -1.73 -6.56 -5.91
C TYR A 89 -1.76 -6.43 -7.43
N TYR A 90 -1.40 -5.27 -7.95
CA TYR A 90 -1.30 -5.05 -9.39
C TYR A 90 0.15 -4.89 -9.85
N LEU A 91 0.58 -5.78 -10.74
CA LEU A 91 1.88 -5.70 -11.40
C LEU A 91 1.72 -5.06 -12.79
N ASN A 92 2.54 -4.06 -13.09
CA ASN A 92 2.59 -3.40 -14.39
C ASN A 92 2.95 -4.39 -15.52
N SER A 93 2.83 -3.93 -16.77
CA SER A 93 3.20 -4.75 -17.94
C SER A 93 4.67 -5.16 -17.98
N ASP A 94 5.54 -4.43 -17.29
CA ASP A 94 6.95 -4.76 -17.13
C ASP A 94 7.23 -5.64 -15.88
N GLY A 95 6.18 -5.99 -15.13
CA GLY A 95 6.24 -6.83 -13.92
C GLY A 95 6.43 -6.07 -12.61
N SER A 96 6.71 -4.76 -12.66
CA SER A 96 6.92 -3.96 -11.45
C SER A 96 5.61 -3.78 -10.67
N LEU A 97 5.68 -3.85 -9.34
CA LEU A 97 4.55 -3.55 -8.46
C LEU A 97 4.10 -2.10 -8.61
N LEU A 98 2.81 -1.91 -8.88
CA LEU A 98 2.19 -0.61 -8.83
C LEU A 98 1.87 -0.25 -7.38
N THR A 99 2.24 0.95 -6.93
CA THR A 99 1.92 1.47 -5.60
C THR A 99 1.36 2.88 -5.69
N ASN A 100 0.46 3.22 -4.76
CA ASN A 100 -0.12 4.54 -4.58
C ASN A 100 -0.62 5.18 -5.89
N ALA A 101 -1.38 4.42 -6.67
CA ALA A 101 -1.84 4.81 -8.00
C ALA A 101 -3.12 4.06 -8.39
N TYR A 102 -3.79 4.57 -9.43
CA TYR A 102 -4.89 3.86 -10.07
C TYR A 102 -4.35 2.85 -11.10
N THR A 103 -4.89 1.65 -11.07
CA THR A 103 -4.66 0.62 -12.10
C THR A 103 -5.32 1.03 -13.42
N PRO A 104 -4.92 0.43 -14.57
CA PRO A 104 -5.53 0.72 -15.86
C PRO A 104 -7.03 0.43 -15.96
N ASP A 105 -7.55 -0.45 -15.10
CA ASP A 105 -8.97 -0.81 -14.96
C ASP A 105 -9.73 0.02 -13.91
N GLY A 106 -9.05 0.98 -13.25
CA GLY A 106 -9.69 2.01 -12.44
C GLY A 106 -9.67 1.79 -10.93
N TYR A 107 -9.01 0.74 -10.44
CA TYR A 107 -8.93 0.43 -9.01
C TYR A 107 -7.75 1.16 -8.37
N TRP A 108 -7.90 1.59 -7.12
CA TRP A 108 -6.80 2.22 -6.37
C TRP A 108 -5.98 1.16 -5.61
N VAL A 109 -4.66 1.23 -5.74
CA VAL A 109 -3.71 0.49 -4.88
C VAL A 109 -3.00 1.44 -3.91
N ASN A 110 -2.87 1.02 -2.66
CA ASN A 110 -2.29 1.81 -1.58
C ASN A 110 -0.74 1.89 -1.67
N HIS A 111 -0.09 2.46 -0.66
CA HIS A 111 1.37 2.65 -0.67
C HIS A 111 2.19 1.34 -0.64
N ASP A 112 1.58 0.25 -0.18
CA ASP A 112 2.17 -1.09 -0.15
C ASP A 112 1.84 -1.88 -1.44
N GLY A 113 1.00 -1.32 -2.31
CA GLY A 113 0.55 -1.94 -3.56
C GLY A 113 -0.66 -2.86 -3.41
N GLU A 114 -1.25 -2.90 -2.22
CA GLU A 114 -2.49 -3.63 -1.95
C GLU A 114 -3.69 -2.84 -2.50
N TRP A 115 -4.65 -3.53 -3.10
CA TRP A 115 -5.92 -2.95 -3.50
C TRP A 115 -6.72 -2.49 -2.27
N ASP A 116 -7.23 -1.26 -2.32
CA ASP A 116 -8.05 -0.68 -1.25
C ASP A 116 -9.47 -0.42 -1.76
N ASP A 117 -10.41 -1.25 -1.34
CA ASP A 117 -11.83 -1.17 -1.72
C ASP A 117 -12.52 0.11 -1.18
N ARG A 118 -11.92 0.77 -0.18
CA ARG A 118 -12.48 1.95 0.50
C ARG A 118 -12.52 3.21 -0.37
N TYR A 119 -11.84 3.22 -1.51
CA TYR A 119 -11.85 4.33 -2.47
C TYR A 119 -12.70 4.08 -3.71
N ASP A 120 -13.25 2.88 -3.86
CA ASP A 120 -14.22 2.56 -4.94
C ASP A 120 -15.67 2.91 -4.56
N ASP A 121 -15.91 3.35 -3.31
CA ASP A 121 -17.20 3.86 -2.89
C ASP A 121 -17.28 5.34 -3.27
N ASP A 122 -18.01 5.60 -4.35
CA ASP A 122 -18.68 6.85 -4.70
C ASP A 122 -19.62 7.39 -3.58
N ARG A 123 -19.43 7.00 -2.31
CA ARG A 123 -20.03 7.60 -1.10
C ARG A 123 -19.34 8.87 -0.61
N TYR A 124 -18.66 9.59 -1.50
CA TYR A 124 -18.81 11.05 -1.46
C TYR A 124 -20.04 11.42 -2.30
N ASP A 125 -21.19 10.81 -1.96
CA ASP A 125 -22.44 11.53 -2.09
C ASP A 125 -22.25 12.76 -1.21
N ASP A 126 -22.28 13.91 -1.87
CA ASP A 126 -22.42 15.22 -1.25
C ASP A 126 -23.64 15.22 -0.31
N ASP A 127 -23.52 14.69 0.90
CA ASP A 127 -24.49 14.87 1.99
C ASP A 127 -24.27 16.22 2.68
N TRP A 128 -24.04 17.24 1.83
CA TRP A 128 -23.97 18.66 2.20
C TRP A 128 -25.22 19.44 1.76
N ASP A 129 -26.27 18.74 1.31
CA ASP A 129 -27.53 19.37 0.86
C ASP A 129 -28.73 19.10 1.81
N ASP A 130 -28.53 18.60 3.03
CA ASP A 130 -29.56 18.60 4.09
C ASP A 130 -29.51 19.85 4.98
N ARG A 131 -28.86 20.92 4.51
CA ARG A 131 -28.99 22.27 5.05
C ARG A 131 -29.66 23.17 4.02
N ASP A 132 -30.97 23.03 3.90
CA ASP A 132 -31.92 24.08 3.51
C ASP A 132 -33.30 23.49 3.82
N ASP A 133 -33.84 23.69 5.02
CA ASP A 133 -34.68 24.82 5.43
C ASP A 133 -36.11 24.28 5.73
N ASP A 134 -36.77 24.91 6.70
CA ASP A 134 -38.21 24.82 7.03
C ASP A 134 -38.70 23.70 7.99
N ASP A 135 -38.53 23.92 9.31
CA ASP A 135 -39.61 23.62 10.28
C ASP A 135 -39.51 24.54 11.52
N TRP A 136 -39.86 25.82 11.34
CA TRP A 136 -39.92 26.84 12.40
C TRP A 136 -41.34 27.30 12.75
N ASP A 137 -42.38 26.58 12.33
CA ASP A 137 -43.74 26.94 12.69
C ASP A 137 -44.48 25.73 13.29
N ASP A 138 -44.97 25.95 14.51
CA ASP A 138 -45.99 25.17 15.24
C ASP A 138 -45.47 24.07 16.19
N ARG A 139 -45.20 24.46 17.44
CA ARG A 139 -45.98 23.95 18.61
C ARG A 139 -45.65 24.67 19.92
N ASP A 140 -46.68 25.41 20.36
CA ASP A 140 -47.23 25.46 21.71
C ASP A 140 -46.44 26.24 22.78
N ASP A 141 -46.67 27.56 22.75
CA ASP A 141 -46.95 28.31 23.98
C ASP A 141 -48.14 27.65 24.71
N ASP A 142 -47.93 27.18 25.94
CA ASP A 142 -48.75 27.49 27.11
C ASP A 142 -48.48 26.51 28.28
N ASP A 143 -48.35 27.09 29.47
CA ASP A 143 -48.48 26.48 30.80
C ASP A 143 -47.17 26.00 31.46
N TRP A 144 -46.54 26.88 32.25
CA TRP A 144 -46.31 26.73 33.71
C TRP A 144 -45.79 28.07 34.28
N ASP A 145 -46.69 29.04 34.41
CA ASP A 145 -46.57 30.02 35.50
C ASP A 145 -46.85 29.26 36.81
N ASP A 146 -45.87 29.28 37.72
CA ASP A 146 -45.99 29.25 39.19
C ASP A 146 -44.84 28.44 39.81
N ARG A 147 -43.76 29.14 40.18
CA ARG A 147 -43.25 29.18 41.58
C ARG A 147 -42.02 30.08 41.71
N ASP A 148 -42.31 31.25 42.26
CA ASP A 148 -41.71 31.79 43.49
C ASP A 148 -40.19 31.98 43.55
N ASP A 149 -39.82 33.25 43.40
CA ASP A 149 -39.08 34.05 44.38
C ASP A 149 -37.63 33.67 44.76
N ASP A 150 -36.72 34.55 44.32
CA ASP A 150 -35.70 35.24 45.11
C ASP A 150 -34.88 34.43 46.14
N ASP A 151 -33.60 34.19 45.84
CA ASP A 151 -32.52 34.48 46.80
C ASP A 151 -31.18 34.66 46.08
N TRP A 152 -30.85 35.93 45.83
CA TRP A 152 -29.47 36.36 45.67
C TRP A 152 -28.90 36.47 47.09
N ASP A 153 -27.82 35.75 47.42
CA ASP A 153 -26.78 36.25 48.33
C ASP A 153 -25.53 35.35 48.27
N ASP A 154 -24.42 36.01 47.96
CA ASP A 154 -23.08 35.85 48.53
C ASP A 154 -22.29 34.55 48.30
N ARG A 155 -21.35 34.62 47.34
CA ARG A 155 -19.99 34.10 47.55
C ARG A 155 -18.96 35.10 47.04
N ASP A 156 -18.76 36.15 47.84
CA ASP A 156 -17.53 36.93 47.86
C ASP A 156 -16.37 36.05 48.37
N ASP A 157 -15.31 36.02 47.56
CA ASP A 157 -13.93 36.36 47.90
C ASP A 157 -13.16 35.64 49.04
N ASP A 158 -11.99 35.14 48.62
CA ASP A 158 -10.66 35.37 49.21
C ASP A 158 -10.10 34.48 50.34
N ASP A 159 -9.06 33.73 49.94
CA ASP A 159 -7.67 33.91 50.41
C ASP A 159 -7.09 32.97 51.50
N TRP A 160 -5.77 32.82 51.41
CA TRP A 160 -4.77 32.27 52.34
C TRP A 160 -4.17 30.87 52.04
N ASP A 161 -3.15 30.93 51.18
CA ASP A 161 -1.74 30.68 51.50
C ASP A 161 -1.24 29.27 51.88
N ASP A 162 -0.31 28.83 51.03
CA ASP A 162 1.06 28.38 51.33
C ASP A 162 1.32 27.24 52.33
N ARG A 163 2.32 26.44 51.92
CA ARG A 163 3.19 25.51 52.68
C ARG A 163 2.80 24.03 52.56
N ASP A 164 3.67 23.09 52.21
CA ASP A 164 5.13 23.05 52.26
C ASP A 164 5.68 22.14 51.14
N ASP A 165 6.84 22.53 50.61
CA ASP A 165 7.85 21.61 50.06
C ASP A 165 8.17 20.52 51.09
N ASP A 166 8.42 19.29 50.65
CA ASP A 166 9.60 18.51 51.04
C ASP A 166 9.51 17.11 50.40
N ASP A 167 10.48 16.87 49.52
CA ASP A 167 11.31 15.65 49.43
C ASP A 167 10.68 14.32 49.88
N LEU A 168 10.77 13.32 49.00
CA LEU A 168 11.64 12.16 49.26
C LEU A 168 11.75 11.28 48.01
N ASP A 169 12.86 11.53 47.32
CA ASP A 169 13.73 10.58 46.65
C ASP A 169 13.70 9.16 47.30
N ASN A 170 13.40 8.11 46.54
CA ASN A 170 14.08 6.83 46.75
C ASN A 170 13.98 5.83 45.57
N ARG A 171 15.16 5.57 45.00
CA ARG A 171 15.75 4.26 44.66
C ARG A 171 15.08 3.39 43.59
N TYR A 172 15.70 3.17 42.43
CA TYR A 172 16.85 2.25 42.21
C TYR A 172 16.65 0.86 42.80
N ASP A 173 16.53 -0.12 41.92
CA ASP A 173 17.19 -1.43 41.89
C ASP A 173 16.80 -2.01 40.51
N ASP A 174 17.63 -1.87 39.47
CA ASP A 174 18.62 -2.86 38.99
C ASP A 174 17.96 -4.19 38.53
#